data_AF-L8YEW3-F1
#
_entry.id   AF-L8YEW3-F1
#
_cell.length_a   1.000
_cell.length_b   1.000
_cell.length_c   1.000
_cell.angle_alpha   90.00
_cell.angle_beta   90.00
_cell.angle_gamma   90.00
#
_symmetry.space_group_name_H-M   'P 1'
#
loop_
_entity.id
_entity.type
_entity.pdbx_description
1 polymer ?
#
loop_
_entity_poly.entity_id
_entity_poly.type
_entity_poly.pdbx_seq_one_letter_code
_entity_poly.pdbx_strand_id
1 'polypeptide(L)'
;MEEKSALIIQKHWRGYRERKNFRQQRPSLTEYKAAVTLQRAVLKFLAKCRKKKKLFAPWQGLQELTDARRVELKHQVDDYIKRHLGSQMSDVASRELHAQAQERLQHYFMGRALEERAQQHREALMAQISTNIEQLIKAPSLKEAEGREPELFLSRSRPVAAKAKQAHLTTLKHIQAPWWRKLGEEPGDEIDVPKDELSVELETLFIGGTKPP
;
A
#
# COMPACT_ATOMS: atom_id res chain seq x y z
N MET A 1 34.21 -16.44 -48.53
CA MET A 1 34.31 -16.58 -47.05
C MET A 1 34.90 -15.32 -46.41
N GLU A 2 35.85 -14.66 -47.06
CA GLU A 2 36.57 -13.49 -46.55
C GLU A 2 35.70 -12.23 -46.34
N GLU A 3 34.78 -11.93 -47.27
CA GLU A 3 33.87 -10.76 -47.14
C GLU A 3 32.98 -10.84 -45.89
N LYS A 4 32.44 -12.03 -45.60
CA LYS A 4 31.60 -12.24 -44.41
C LYS A 4 32.40 -12.01 -43.13
N SER A 5 33.65 -12.49 -43.10
CA SER A 5 34.57 -12.26 -41.99
C SER A 5 34.93 -10.78 -41.83
N ALA A 6 35.20 -10.07 -42.93
CA ALA A 6 35.50 -8.63 -42.93
C ALA A 6 34.33 -7.80 -42.39
N LEU A 7 33.09 -8.11 -42.79
CA LEU A 7 31.89 -7.45 -42.28
C LEU A 7 31.70 -7.66 -40.78
N ILE A 8 31.98 -8.87 -40.28
CA ILE A 8 31.91 -9.19 -38.84
C ILE A 8 32.95 -8.35 -38.06
N ILE A 9 34.19 -8.28 -38.55
CA ILE A 9 35.27 -7.50 -37.93
C ILE A 9 34.93 -6.01 -37.91
N GLN A 10 34.46 -5.46 -39.03
CA GLN A 10 34.04 -4.05 -39.12
C GLN A 10 32.89 -3.73 -38.17
N LYS A 11 31.89 -4.60 -38.07
CA LYS A 11 30.78 -4.46 -37.12
C LYS A 11 31.29 -4.42 -35.68
N HIS A 12 32.20 -5.33 -35.33
CA HIS A 12 32.77 -5.37 -33.99
C HIS A 12 33.62 -4.14 -33.67
N TRP A 13 34.41 -3.68 -34.64
CA TRP A 13 35.22 -2.46 -34.54
C TRP A 13 34.38 -1.20 -34.35
N ARG A 14 33.32 -1.03 -35.16
CA ARG A 14 32.36 0.09 -34.98
C ARG A 14 31.75 0.06 -33.59
N GLY A 15 31.29 -1.11 -33.13
CA GLY A 15 30.74 -1.26 -31.79
C GLY A 15 31.77 -0.95 -30.69
N TYR A 16 33.02 -1.39 -30.84
CA TYR A 16 34.09 -1.08 -29.90
C TYR A 16 34.37 0.42 -29.84
N ARG A 17 34.46 1.09 -31.00
CA ARG A 17 34.69 2.54 -31.10
C ARG A 17 33.60 3.35 -30.41
N GLU A 18 32.33 3.04 -30.68
CA GLU A 18 31.19 3.71 -30.03
C GLU A 18 31.19 3.51 -28.51
N ARG A 19 31.47 2.27 -28.05
CA ARG A 19 31.57 1.99 -26.61
C ARG A 19 32.74 2.74 -25.96
N LYS A 20 33.88 2.90 -26.66
CA LYS A 20 35.03 3.67 -26.16
C LYS A 20 34.69 5.15 -26.04
N ASN A 21 34.07 5.73 -27.08
CA ASN A 21 33.61 7.13 -27.06
C ASN A 21 32.57 7.37 -25.95
N PHE A 22 31.57 6.49 -25.82
CA PHE A 22 30.57 6.58 -24.77
C PHE A 22 31.19 6.47 -23.37
N ARG A 23 32.17 5.58 -23.16
CA ARG A 23 32.90 5.47 -21.89
C ARG A 23 33.64 6.77 -21.54
N GLN A 24 34.18 7.49 -22.53
CA GLN A 24 34.81 8.79 -22.32
C GLN A 24 33.79 9.88 -21.95
N GLN A 25 32.58 9.84 -22.51
CA GLN A 25 31.51 10.82 -22.22
C GLN A 25 30.67 10.47 -20.98
N ARG A 26 30.74 9.23 -20.50
CA ARG A 26 29.94 8.74 -19.37
C ARG A 26 30.13 9.57 -18.08
N PRO A 27 31.34 10.03 -17.70
CA PRO A 27 31.52 10.84 -16.49
C PRO A 27 30.72 12.14 -16.54
N SER A 28 30.83 12.92 -17.62
CA SER A 28 30.12 14.19 -17.77
C SER A 28 28.60 14.01 -17.80
N LEU A 29 28.10 12.95 -18.45
CA LEU A 29 26.67 12.61 -18.40
C LEU A 29 26.20 12.23 -16.99
N THR A 30 27.06 11.59 -16.20
CA THR A 30 26.77 11.21 -14.82
C THR A 30 26.73 12.44 -13.93
N GLU A 31 27.72 13.33 -14.06
CA GLU A 31 27.78 14.62 -13.35
C GLU A 31 26.56 15.49 -13.67
N TYR A 32 26.19 15.60 -14.95
CA TYR A 32 25.00 16.34 -15.37
C TYR A 32 23.72 15.76 -14.75
N LYS A 33 23.55 14.43 -14.79
CA LYS A 33 22.40 13.77 -14.15
C LYS A 33 22.38 14.00 -12.64
N ALA A 34 23.53 13.94 -11.98
CA ALA A 34 23.66 14.22 -10.55
C ALA A 34 23.26 15.67 -10.24
N ALA A 35 23.77 16.64 -11.01
CA ALA A 35 23.44 18.05 -10.86
C ALA A 35 21.94 18.32 -11.01
N VAL A 36 21.29 17.76 -12.05
CA VAL A 36 19.83 17.88 -12.25
C VAL A 36 19.05 17.26 -11.09
N THR A 37 19.53 16.13 -10.56
CA THR A 37 18.89 15.47 -9.42
C THR A 37 18.97 16.33 -8.15
N LEU A 38 20.14 16.91 -7.88
CA LEU A 38 20.35 17.85 -6.77
C LEU A 38 19.49 19.11 -6.93
N GLN A 39 19.49 19.73 -8.11
CA GLN A 39 18.66 20.90 -8.41
C GLN A 39 17.18 20.61 -8.16
N ARG A 40 16.66 19.48 -8.65
CA ARG A 40 15.27 19.05 -8.41
C ARG A 40 14.98 18.85 -6.93
N ALA A 41 15.89 18.23 -6.19
CA ALA A 41 15.74 18.01 -4.75
C ALA A 41 15.69 19.34 -3.98
N VAL A 42 16.61 20.27 -4.30
CA VAL A 42 16.66 21.61 -3.70
C VAL A 42 15.39 22.40 -4.02
N LEU A 43 14.93 22.40 -5.27
CA LEU A 43 13.69 23.09 -5.64
C LEU A 43 12.47 22.53 -4.90
N LYS A 44 12.36 21.20 -4.76
CA LYS A 44 11.31 20.56 -3.96
C LYS A 44 11.40 20.95 -2.47
N PHE A 45 12.61 20.96 -1.92
CA PHE A 45 12.85 21.38 -0.53
C PHE A 45 12.45 22.84 -0.31
N LEU A 46 12.89 23.75 -1.18
CA LEU A 46 12.54 25.17 -1.10
C LEU A 46 11.03 25.38 -1.26
N ALA A 47 10.37 24.66 -2.15
CA ALA A 47 8.92 24.69 -2.27
C ALA A 47 8.22 24.22 -0.97
N LYS A 48 8.72 23.16 -0.34
CA LYS A 48 8.23 22.68 0.97
C LYS A 48 8.44 23.74 2.06
N CYS A 49 9.61 24.38 2.11
CA CYS A 49 9.88 25.46 3.07
C CYS A 49 8.97 26.67 2.83
N ARG A 50 8.75 27.09 1.58
CA ARG A 50 7.80 28.15 1.24
C ARG A 50 6.36 27.80 1.65
N LYS A 51 5.91 26.56 1.42
CA LYS A 51 4.59 26.08 1.88
C LYS A 51 4.48 26.14 3.40
N LYS A 52 5.48 25.64 4.12
CA LYS A 52 5.53 25.77 5.59
C LYS A 52 5.46 27.23 6.02
N LYS A 53 6.26 28.12 5.41
CA LYS A 53 6.23 29.57 5.69
C LYS A 53 4.89 30.25 5.33
N LYS A 54 4.12 29.70 4.40
CA LYS A 54 2.74 30.18 4.12
C LYS A 54 1.73 29.68 5.16
N LEU A 55 1.86 28.44 5.63
CA LEU A 55 1.04 27.89 6.71
C LEU A 55 1.29 28.66 8.01
N PHE A 56 2.57 28.96 8.28
CA PHE A 56 2.99 29.90 9.30
C PHE A 56 3.09 31.29 8.68
N ALA A 57 1.95 31.84 8.22
CA ALA A 57 1.88 33.29 8.07
C ALA A 57 2.44 33.90 9.37
N PRO A 58 3.33 34.91 9.31
CA PRO A 58 3.74 35.62 10.52
C PRO A 58 2.44 35.94 11.23
N TRP A 59 2.28 35.45 12.46
CA TRP A 59 1.05 35.66 13.22
C TRP A 59 0.86 37.18 13.24
N GLN A 60 0.00 37.68 12.35
CA GLN A 60 -0.42 39.06 12.31
C GLN A 60 -1.32 39.10 13.52
N GLY A 61 -0.72 39.34 14.69
CA GLY A 61 -1.43 39.33 15.96
C GLY A 61 -2.76 40.01 15.75
N LEU A 62 -3.84 39.36 16.19
CA LEU A 62 -5.22 39.84 16.05
C LEU A 62 -5.20 41.36 16.16
N GLN A 63 -5.53 42.07 15.08
CA GLN A 63 -5.35 43.52 14.96
C GLN A 63 -6.09 44.29 16.07
N GLU A 64 -7.06 43.63 16.69
CA GLU A 64 -7.89 44.12 17.80
C GLU A 64 -7.30 43.83 19.19
N LEU A 65 -6.26 43.00 19.30
CA LEU A 65 -5.62 42.62 20.57
C LEU A 65 -4.57 43.66 21.00
N THR A 66 -5.00 44.91 21.07
CA THR A 66 -4.24 46.01 21.67
C THR A 66 -4.05 45.74 23.16
N ASP A 67 -3.00 46.27 23.79
CA ASP A 67 -2.74 46.02 25.22
C ASP A 67 -3.91 46.40 26.14
N ALA A 68 -4.66 47.46 25.81
CA ALA A 68 -5.90 47.82 26.50
C ALA A 68 -6.96 46.71 26.41
N ARG A 69 -7.16 46.13 25.23
CA ARG A 69 -8.11 45.04 25.00
C ARG A 69 -7.67 43.75 25.71
N ARG A 70 -6.36 43.50 25.81
CA ARG A 70 -5.80 42.39 26.58
C ARG A 70 -6.14 42.52 28.07
N VAL A 71 -6.05 43.73 28.62
CA VAL A 71 -6.41 44.01 30.02
C VAL A 71 -7.91 43.85 30.24
N GLU A 72 -8.75 44.35 29.33
CA GLU A 72 -10.21 44.14 29.39
C GLU A 72 -10.58 42.65 29.35
N LEU A 73 -10.02 41.88 28.43
CA LEU A 73 -10.26 40.44 28.31
C LEU A 73 -9.79 39.71 29.56
N LYS A 74 -8.63 40.09 30.11
CA LYS A 74 -8.14 39.53 31.38
C LYS A 74 -9.13 39.82 32.51
N HIS A 75 -9.62 41.04 32.62
CA HIS A 75 -10.63 41.40 33.61
C HIS A 75 -11.94 40.60 33.43
N GLN A 76 -12.40 40.41 32.20
CA GLN A 76 -13.58 39.59 31.91
C GLN A 76 -13.39 38.13 32.31
N VAL A 77 -12.20 37.56 32.04
CA VAL A 77 -11.85 36.20 32.45
C VAL A 77 -11.78 36.10 33.97
N ASP A 78 -11.12 37.05 34.64
CA ASP A 78 -11.02 37.08 36.10
C ASP A 78 -12.40 37.21 36.76
N ASP A 79 -13.29 38.06 36.23
CA ASP A 79 -14.67 38.19 36.70
C ASP A 79 -15.49 36.93 36.46
N TYR A 80 -15.30 36.27 35.31
CA TYR A 80 -15.94 35.01 35.01
C TYR A 80 -15.50 33.91 35.99
N ILE A 81 -14.20 33.79 36.24
CA ILE A 81 -13.61 32.84 37.20
C ILE A 81 -14.16 33.11 38.61
N LYS A 82 -14.23 34.38 39.03
CA LYS A 82 -14.82 34.75 40.35
C LYS A 82 -16.28 34.32 40.47
N ARG A 83 -17.06 34.46 39.39
CA ARG A 83 -18.48 34.06 39.35
C ARG A 83 -18.68 32.54 39.22
N HIS A 84 -17.69 31.84 38.68
CA HIS A 84 -17.73 30.41 38.37
C HIS A 84 -16.53 29.72 39.01
N LEU A 85 -16.50 29.71 40.35
CA LEU A 85 -15.60 28.87 41.11
C LEU A 85 -16.05 27.40 40.94
N GLY A 86 -15.73 26.81 39.80
CA GLY A 86 -15.86 25.38 39.59
C GLY A 86 -14.99 24.63 40.60
N SER A 87 -15.27 23.34 40.78
CA SER A 87 -14.45 22.43 41.59
C SER A 87 -12.98 22.61 41.22
N GLN A 88 -12.20 23.25 42.10
CA GLN A 88 -10.79 23.49 41.86
C GLN A 88 -10.10 22.13 41.96
N MET A 89 -9.86 21.51 40.81
CA MET A 89 -8.98 20.37 40.74
C MET A 89 -7.59 20.83 41.18
N SER A 90 -6.96 20.07 42.09
CA SER A 90 -5.56 20.31 42.44
C SER A 90 -4.71 20.31 41.17
N ASP A 91 -3.73 21.21 41.09
CA ASP A 91 -2.78 21.27 39.96
C ASP A 91 -2.16 19.89 39.69
N VAL A 92 -1.88 19.12 40.74
CA VAL A 92 -1.40 17.74 40.65
C VAL A 92 -2.40 16.84 39.93
N ALA A 93 -3.67 16.86 40.32
CA ALA A 93 -4.72 16.04 39.70
C ALA A 93 -4.95 16.45 38.22
N SER A 94 -4.80 17.73 37.90
CA SER A 94 -4.93 18.21 36.51
C SER A 94 -3.80 17.68 35.61
N ARG A 95 -2.57 17.65 36.14
CA ARG A 95 -1.39 17.13 35.42
C ARG A 95 -1.47 15.63 35.25
N GLU A 96 -1.93 14.91 36.26
CA GLU A 96 -2.17 13.47 36.19
C GLU A 96 -3.22 13.12 35.13
N LEU A 97 -4.36 13.81 35.11
CA LEU A 97 -5.37 13.61 34.07
C LEU A 97 -4.83 13.89 32.67
N HIS A 98 -4.04 14.96 32.52
CA HIS A 98 -3.43 15.29 31.25
C HIS A 98 -2.45 14.20 30.81
N ALA A 99 -1.61 13.70 31.71
CA ALA A 99 -0.69 12.59 31.43
C ALA A 99 -1.45 11.32 31.02
N GLN A 100 -2.51 10.95 31.74
CA GLN A 100 -3.37 9.81 31.41
C GLN A 100 -4.05 9.97 30.04
N ALA A 101 -4.53 11.18 29.72
CA ALA A 101 -5.13 11.45 28.42
C ALA A 101 -4.09 11.34 27.28
N GLN A 102 -2.87 11.84 27.51
CA GLN A 102 -1.77 11.72 26.55
C GLN A 102 -1.35 10.26 26.34
N GLU A 103 -1.25 9.47 27.41
CA GLU A 103 -0.92 8.04 27.34
C GLU A 103 -1.97 7.27 26.51
N ARG A 104 -3.27 7.47 26.79
CA ARG A 104 -4.36 6.85 26.01
C ARG A 104 -4.31 7.24 24.54
N LEU A 105 -4.02 8.51 24.26
CA LEU A 105 -3.91 9.02 22.89
C LEU A 105 -2.69 8.41 22.17
N GLN A 106 -1.57 8.25 22.85
CA GLN A 106 -0.40 7.55 22.31
C GLN A 106 -0.72 6.10 21.98
N HIS A 107 -1.35 5.36 22.90
CA HIS A 107 -1.79 3.99 22.65
C HIS A 107 -2.70 3.88 21.43
N TYR A 108 -3.68 4.78 21.30
CA TYR A 108 -4.53 4.85 20.12
C TYR A 108 -3.72 5.05 18.83
N PHE A 109 -2.79 6.01 18.81
CA PHE A 109 -1.97 6.25 17.62
C PHE A 109 -0.98 5.12 17.29
N MET A 110 -0.52 4.37 18.29
CA MET A 110 0.39 3.24 18.08
C MET A 110 -0.27 2.10 17.28
N GLY A 111 -1.56 1.80 17.53
CA GLY A 111 -2.30 0.72 16.86
C GLY A 111 -3.03 1.15 15.58
N ARG A 112 -3.40 2.44 15.49
CA ARG A 112 -4.32 2.95 14.46
C ARG A 112 -3.93 2.61 13.03
N ALA A 113 -2.65 2.74 12.66
CA ALA A 113 -2.24 2.49 11.27
C ALA A 113 -2.36 1.00 10.88
N LEU A 114 -2.23 0.08 11.84
CA LEU A 114 -2.43 -1.36 11.61
C LEU A 114 -3.92 -1.67 11.51
N GLU A 115 -4.73 -1.11 12.42
CA GLU A 115 -6.18 -1.24 12.42
C GLU A 115 -6.80 -0.68 11.13
N GLU A 116 -6.37 0.51 10.69
CA GLU A 116 -6.83 1.12 9.43
C GLU A 116 -6.50 0.23 8.22
N ARG A 117 -5.31 -0.40 8.18
CA ARG A 117 -4.97 -1.33 7.09
C ARG A 117 -5.82 -2.60 7.13
N ALA A 118 -6.02 -3.18 8.31
CA ALA A 118 -6.86 -4.36 8.48
C ALA A 118 -8.31 -4.06 8.07
N GLN A 119 -8.82 -2.89 8.46
CA GLN A 119 -10.15 -2.42 8.11
C GLN A 119 -10.28 -2.19 6.60
N GLN A 120 -9.33 -1.50 5.97
CA GLN A 120 -9.30 -1.32 4.51
C GLN A 120 -9.25 -2.65 3.77
N HIS A 121 -8.48 -3.62 4.26
CA HIS A 121 -8.43 -4.96 3.68
C HIS A 121 -9.78 -5.67 3.79
N ARG A 122 -10.42 -5.63 4.96
CA ARG A 122 -11.77 -6.18 5.17
C ARG A 122 -12.79 -5.53 4.23
N GLU A 123 -12.78 -4.21 4.12
CA GLU A 123 -13.68 -3.47 3.23
C GLU A 123 -13.46 -3.83 1.76
N ALA A 124 -12.20 -3.93 1.32
CA ALA A 124 -11.88 -4.35 -0.04
C ALA A 124 -12.35 -5.78 -0.34
N LEU A 125 -12.18 -6.71 0.60
CA LEU A 125 -12.69 -8.08 0.48
C LEU A 125 -14.22 -8.10 0.41
N MET A 126 -14.90 -7.35 1.27
CA MET A 126 -16.36 -7.24 1.24
C MET A 126 -16.86 -6.68 -0.10
N ALA A 127 -16.22 -5.62 -0.62
CA ALA A 127 -16.56 -5.05 -1.91
C ALA A 127 -16.34 -6.05 -3.06
N GLN A 128 -15.26 -6.83 -3.00
CA GLN A 128 -14.99 -7.90 -3.97
C GLN A 128 -16.07 -8.98 -3.92
N ILE A 129 -16.43 -9.45 -2.72
CA ILE A 129 -17.49 -10.46 -2.52
C ILE A 129 -18.82 -9.95 -3.06
N SER A 130 -19.22 -8.72 -2.70
CA SER A 130 -20.45 -8.10 -3.20
C SER A 130 -20.46 -8.01 -4.72
N THR A 131 -19.35 -7.60 -5.33
CA THR A 131 -19.22 -7.54 -6.80
C THR A 131 -19.37 -8.92 -7.44
N ASN A 132 -18.72 -9.95 -6.87
CA ASN A 132 -18.84 -11.32 -7.36
C ASN A 132 -20.27 -11.84 -7.24
N ILE A 133 -20.95 -11.57 -6.10
CA ILE A 133 -22.35 -11.95 -5.88
C ILE A 133 -23.24 -11.28 -6.94
N GLU A 134 -23.06 -9.97 -7.18
CA GLU A 134 -23.82 -9.28 -8.20
C GLU A 134 -23.59 -9.85 -9.61
N GLN A 135 -22.35 -10.20 -9.94
CA GLN A 135 -22.03 -10.85 -11.22
C GLN A 135 -22.74 -12.20 -11.36
N LEU A 136 -22.78 -13.00 -10.29
CA LEU A 136 -23.46 -14.30 -10.28
C LEU A 136 -24.98 -14.15 -10.37
N ILE A 137 -25.57 -13.17 -9.67
CA ILE A 137 -27.01 -12.88 -9.75
C ILE A 137 -27.40 -12.44 -11.16
N LYS A 138 -26.54 -11.68 -11.84
CA LYS A 138 -26.75 -11.18 -13.20
C LYS A 138 -26.27 -12.17 -14.27
N ALA A 139 -25.87 -13.39 -13.91
CA ALA A 139 -25.37 -14.35 -14.86
C ALA A 139 -26.50 -14.81 -15.81
N PRO A 140 -26.28 -14.74 -17.14
CA PRO A 140 -27.27 -15.20 -18.11
C PRO A 140 -27.46 -16.71 -18.00
N SER A 141 -28.64 -17.20 -18.35
CA SER A 141 -28.86 -18.65 -18.43
C SER A 141 -28.03 -19.24 -19.57
N LEU A 142 -27.73 -20.56 -19.51
CA LEU A 142 -26.92 -21.23 -20.53
C LEU A 142 -27.46 -21.11 -21.97
N LYS A 143 -28.75 -20.80 -22.12
CA LYS A 143 -29.40 -20.60 -23.42
C LYS A 143 -29.29 -19.16 -23.93
N GLU A 144 -29.06 -18.21 -23.04
CA GLU A 144 -28.97 -16.77 -23.31
C GLU A 144 -27.52 -16.29 -23.42
N ALA A 145 -26.57 -17.07 -22.90
CA ALA A 145 -25.14 -16.77 -22.97
C ALA A 145 -24.64 -16.83 -24.43
N GLU A 146 -24.53 -15.67 -25.09
CA GLU A 146 -23.99 -15.54 -26.44
C GLU A 146 -22.60 -14.87 -26.44
N GLY A 147 -21.72 -15.29 -27.36
CA GLY A 147 -20.46 -14.59 -27.63
C GLY A 147 -19.41 -14.66 -26.50
N ARG A 148 -18.99 -13.50 -25.99
CA ARG A 148 -17.86 -13.35 -25.04
C ARG A 148 -18.27 -13.15 -23.58
N GLU A 149 -19.56 -13.21 -23.28
CA GLU A 149 -20.06 -13.06 -21.89
C GLU A 149 -19.45 -14.08 -20.90
N PRO A 150 -19.17 -15.34 -21.28
CA PRO A 150 -18.50 -16.29 -20.40
C PRO A 150 -17.06 -15.87 -20.02
N GLU A 151 -16.39 -15.04 -20.86
CA GLU A 151 -15.04 -14.55 -20.57
C GLU A 151 -15.03 -13.57 -19.38
N LEU A 152 -16.17 -12.94 -19.06
CA LEU A 152 -16.30 -12.02 -17.92
C LEU A 152 -16.24 -12.73 -16.56
N PHE A 153 -16.58 -14.03 -16.52
CA PHE A 153 -16.56 -14.85 -15.32
C PHE A 153 -15.19 -15.52 -15.08
N LEU A 154 -14.24 -15.35 -16.00
CA LEU A 154 -12.90 -15.90 -15.85
C LEU A 154 -12.02 -14.96 -15.03
N SER A 155 -11.22 -15.55 -14.13
CA SER A 155 -10.19 -14.80 -13.41
C SER A 155 -9.17 -14.21 -14.40
N ARG A 156 -8.79 -12.94 -14.19
CA ARG A 156 -7.72 -12.27 -14.96
C ARG A 156 -6.34 -12.92 -14.73
N SER A 157 -6.17 -13.63 -13.62
CA SER A 157 -4.94 -14.33 -13.29
C SER A 157 -4.89 -15.67 -14.02
N ARG A 158 -3.93 -15.83 -14.94
CA ARG A 158 -3.76 -17.06 -15.73
C ARG A 158 -3.52 -18.31 -14.88
N PRO A 159 -2.67 -18.28 -13.82
CA PRO A 159 -2.50 -19.44 -12.94
C PRO A 159 -3.81 -19.85 -12.24
N VAL A 160 -4.59 -18.87 -11.76
CA VAL A 160 -5.88 -19.12 -11.09
C VAL A 160 -6.88 -19.71 -12.07
N ALA A 161 -6.99 -19.16 -13.28
CA ALA A 161 -7.86 -19.67 -14.32
C ALA A 161 -7.47 -21.09 -14.78
N ALA A 162 -6.17 -21.38 -14.90
CA ALA A 162 -5.67 -22.70 -15.26
C ALA A 162 -5.97 -23.74 -14.17
N LYS A 163 -5.74 -23.40 -12.89
CA LYS A 163 -6.07 -24.26 -11.74
C LYS A 163 -7.58 -24.53 -11.68
N ALA A 164 -8.41 -23.51 -11.85
CA ALA A 164 -9.87 -23.65 -11.91
C ALA A 164 -10.31 -24.58 -13.05
N LYS A 165 -9.72 -24.43 -14.24
CA LYS A 165 -10.00 -25.32 -15.39
C LYS A 165 -9.60 -26.77 -15.11
N GLN A 166 -8.43 -26.98 -14.50
CA GLN A 166 -7.98 -28.32 -14.13
C GLN A 166 -8.92 -28.96 -13.10
N ALA A 167 -9.29 -28.23 -12.04
CA ALA A 167 -10.25 -28.69 -11.04
C ALA A 167 -11.63 -29.01 -11.63
N HIS A 168 -12.08 -28.24 -12.62
CA HIS A 168 -13.32 -28.55 -13.33
C HIS A 168 -13.21 -29.83 -14.19
N LEU A 169 -12.08 -30.01 -14.87
CA LEU A 169 -11.85 -31.23 -15.66
C LEU A 169 -11.73 -32.48 -14.77
N THR A 170 -11.13 -32.37 -13.58
CA THR A 170 -11.05 -33.49 -12.63
C THR A 170 -12.43 -33.84 -12.08
N THR A 171 -13.23 -32.83 -11.69
CA THR A 171 -14.61 -33.07 -11.24
C THR A 171 -15.48 -33.69 -12.33
N LEU A 172 -15.39 -33.24 -13.59
CA LEU A 172 -16.09 -33.87 -14.71
C LEU A 172 -15.65 -35.33 -14.94
N LYS A 173 -14.35 -35.61 -14.88
CA LYS A 173 -13.83 -36.99 -15.01
C LYS A 173 -14.33 -37.88 -13.87
N HIS A 174 -14.35 -37.36 -12.65
CA HIS A 174 -14.90 -38.07 -11.50
C HIS A 174 -16.40 -38.36 -11.71
N ILE A 175 -17.20 -37.35 -12.10
CA ILE A 175 -18.64 -37.52 -12.37
C ILE A 175 -18.90 -38.58 -13.45
N GLN A 176 -18.10 -38.59 -14.52
CA GLN A 176 -18.22 -39.56 -15.62
C GLN A 176 -17.64 -40.94 -15.30
N ALA A 177 -16.89 -41.10 -14.20
CA ALA A 177 -16.31 -42.38 -13.84
C ALA A 177 -17.39 -43.40 -13.44
N PRO A 178 -17.20 -44.69 -13.77
CA PRO A 178 -18.07 -45.76 -13.30
C PRO A 178 -18.15 -45.79 -11.76
N TRP A 179 -19.29 -46.21 -11.22
CA TRP A 179 -19.54 -46.27 -9.77
C TRP A 179 -18.45 -47.00 -8.97
N TRP A 180 -17.83 -48.04 -9.56
CA TRP A 180 -16.76 -48.82 -8.93
C TRP A 180 -15.43 -48.06 -8.77
N ARG A 181 -15.21 -46.98 -9.53
CA ARG A 181 -14.06 -46.06 -9.34
C ARG A 181 -14.33 -44.97 -8.30
N LYS A 182 -15.59 -44.79 -7.91
CA LYS A 182 -16.01 -43.80 -6.89
C LYS A 182 -16.05 -44.42 -5.49
N LEU A 183 -15.78 -45.72 -5.37
CA LEU A 183 -15.73 -46.44 -4.11
C LEU A 183 -14.38 -46.16 -3.42
N GLY A 184 -14.43 -45.39 -2.33
CA GLY A 184 -13.25 -45.05 -1.51
C GLY A 184 -12.87 -43.55 -1.51
N GLU A 185 -13.43 -42.75 -2.41
CA GLU A 185 -13.37 -41.28 -2.35
C GLU A 185 -14.62 -40.78 -1.61
N GLU A 186 -14.59 -40.75 -0.28
CA GLU A 186 -15.61 -40.05 0.51
C GLU A 186 -15.58 -38.56 0.12
N PRO A 187 -16.73 -37.89 -0.14
CA PRO A 187 -16.79 -36.47 -0.42
C PRO A 187 -16.63 -35.67 0.89
N GLY A 188 -15.46 -35.79 1.52
CA GLY A 188 -14.98 -34.90 2.55
C GLY A 188 -13.97 -33.95 1.92
N ASP A 189 -14.10 -32.65 2.19
CA ASP A 189 -13.23 -31.57 1.73
C ASP A 189 -11.75 -31.81 2.06
N GLU A 190 -11.05 -32.64 1.30
CA GLU A 190 -9.60 -32.57 1.21
C GLU A 190 -9.28 -31.53 0.14
N ILE A 191 -9.20 -30.27 0.60
CA ILE A 191 -8.24 -29.36 0.02
C ILE A 191 -6.90 -30.06 0.21
N ASP A 192 -6.49 -30.82 -0.80
CA ASP A 192 -5.19 -31.45 -0.87
C ASP A 192 -4.19 -30.30 -1.07
N VAL A 193 -3.92 -29.58 0.04
CA VAL A 193 -2.78 -28.70 0.15
C VAL A 193 -1.60 -29.64 0.27
N PRO A 194 -0.71 -29.72 -0.73
CA PRO A 194 0.50 -30.51 -0.58
C PRO A 194 1.18 -30.04 0.71
N LYS A 195 1.37 -30.94 1.68
CA LYS A 195 2.05 -30.63 2.96
C LYS A 195 3.44 -30.03 2.73
N ASP A 196 4.03 -30.27 1.56
CA ASP A 196 5.31 -29.73 1.12
C ASP A 196 5.25 -28.26 0.65
N GLU A 197 4.08 -27.69 0.32
CA GLU A 197 3.97 -26.26 -0.03
C GLU A 197 3.83 -25.37 1.22
N LEU A 198 3.21 -25.87 2.29
CA LEU A 198 3.04 -25.10 3.54
C LEU A 198 4.35 -24.92 4.31
N SER A 199 5.28 -25.88 4.24
CA SER A 199 6.62 -25.75 4.82
C SER A 199 7.46 -24.75 4.04
N VAL A 200 7.35 -24.72 2.71
CA VAL A 200 8.08 -23.77 1.85
C VAL A 200 7.52 -22.35 1.95
N GLU A 201 6.20 -22.17 2.10
CA GLU A 201 5.61 -20.83 2.32
C GLU A 201 5.90 -20.26 3.72
N LEU A 202 6.10 -21.10 4.75
CA LEU A 202 6.56 -20.63 6.07
C LEU A 202 8.04 -20.25 6.09
N GLU A 203 8.89 -20.95 5.33
CA GLU A 203 10.34 -20.63 5.24
C GLU A 203 10.66 -19.48 4.27
N THR A 204 9.78 -19.20 3.30
CA THR A 204 9.94 -18.08 2.36
C THR A 204 9.37 -16.76 2.86
N LEU A 205 8.71 -16.76 4.04
CA LEU A 205 8.51 -15.55 4.83
C LEU A 205 9.87 -15.05 5.30
N PHE A 206 10.47 -14.20 4.48
CA PHE A 206 11.63 -13.39 4.81
C PHE A 206 11.34 -12.56 6.07
N ILE A 207 11.64 -13.14 7.24
CA ILE A 207 11.76 -12.41 8.49
C ILE A 207 13.06 -11.62 8.36
N GLY A 208 12.93 -10.34 8.05
CA GLY A 208 14.05 -9.40 8.02
C GLY A 208 14.83 -9.51 9.33
N GLY A 209 16.11 -9.87 9.22
CA GLY A 209 16.94 -10.22 10.36
C GLY A 209 17.00 -9.15 11.44
N THR A 210 16.65 -9.53 12.67
CA THR A 210 17.20 -8.92 13.87
C THR A 210 18.56 -9.58 14.14
N LYS A 211 19.63 -8.77 14.17
CA LYS A 211 20.94 -9.21 14.66
C LYS A 211 20.85 -9.47 16.17
N PRO A 212 21.41 -10.56 16.71
CA PRO A 212 21.58 -10.72 18.14
C PRO A 212 22.78 -9.86 18.64
N PRO A 213 22.82 -9.52 19.95
CA PRO A 213 23.88 -8.73 20.57
C PRO A 213 25.23 -9.44 20.61
#